data_AF-A0A6G1Q933-F1
#
_entry.id   AF-A0A6G1Q933-F1
#
_cell.length_a   1.000
_cell.length_b   1.000
_cell.length_c   1.000
_cell.angle_alpha   90.00
_cell.angle_beta   90.00
_cell.angle_gamma   90.00
#
_symmetry.space_group_name_H-M   'P 1'
#
loop_
_entity.id
_entity.type
_entity.pdbx_description
1 polymer ?
#
loop_
_entity_poly.entity_id
_entity_poly.type
_entity_poly.pdbx_seq_one_letter_code
_entity_poly.pdbx_strand_id
1 'polypeptide(L)'
;MKLFTVHPVWPIFLSLWASQCGTEDNSSDVCQEDMNPDELNILSSSGQMEYVDKNDVNETFSCLLYPRGLLNCSWSFQTLEKDAQLSVHINVCNGNTRADYWNIASKDGVGFKYWNLHAEFKSVILEFNMSLHDKWTSYTYMYEMELLEVLSPPSNISASVKDKYLMVTWSLPGSRTTTNPQCFEYQLDLGDQEEPKNVTAKLFYKDLNDPTRTYSVRIRARKNKECFLSHVWSDWSHTVWLDQSRFKLNTLVIISISLGVPMILLAVLLLVRHQRVSELLFPPIPCPPPKYIYFLERNDPSSFVHLAQPAKVEEEITEVEDTKENAEKTF
;
A
#
# COMPACT_ATOMS: atom_id res chain seq x y z
N MET A 1 75.01 -45.95 76.21
CA MET A 1 75.86 -46.70 75.26
C MET A 1 74.93 -47.39 74.26
N LYS A 2 75.06 -47.05 72.97
CA LYS A 2 74.54 -47.69 71.73
C LYS A 2 73.02 -47.96 71.65
N LEU A 3 72.25 -47.12 70.94
CA LEU A 3 71.99 -47.13 69.49
C LEU A 3 71.40 -48.46 68.99
N PHE A 4 70.13 -48.44 68.56
CA PHE A 4 69.75 -48.85 67.21
C PHE A 4 68.58 -48.01 66.68
N THR A 5 68.72 -47.72 65.40
CA THR A 5 68.00 -46.83 64.48
C THR A 5 66.67 -47.39 63.97
N VAL A 6 65.65 -46.54 63.85
CA VAL A 6 64.63 -46.63 62.78
C VAL A 6 64.21 -45.21 62.39
N HIS A 7 64.52 -44.80 61.15
CA HIS A 7 63.90 -43.67 60.43
C HIS A 7 62.84 -44.25 59.45
N PRO A 8 62.13 -43.45 58.65
CA PRO A 8 61.13 -42.41 58.98
C PRO A 8 59.82 -42.66 58.19
N VAL A 9 58.64 -42.24 58.63
CA VAL A 9 57.46 -42.19 57.70
C VAL A 9 56.60 -40.96 57.96
N TRP A 10 56.68 -40.06 56.97
CA TRP A 10 55.82 -38.93 56.69
C TRP A 10 54.41 -39.44 56.31
N PRO A 11 53.30 -38.93 56.88
CA PRO A 11 51.97 -39.28 56.39
C PRO A 11 51.70 -38.57 55.07
N ILE A 12 51.70 -39.35 54.00
CA ILE A 12 51.27 -38.98 52.65
C ILE A 12 49.85 -38.39 52.73
N PHE A 13 49.69 -37.19 52.19
CA PHE A 13 48.40 -36.60 51.88
C PHE A 13 47.60 -37.57 51.00
N LEU A 14 46.50 -38.09 51.51
CA LEU A 14 45.44 -38.67 50.69
C LEU A 14 44.79 -37.51 49.92
N SER A 15 45.38 -37.15 48.78
CA SER A 15 44.63 -36.48 47.72
C SER A 15 43.57 -37.48 47.25
N LEU A 16 42.33 -37.27 47.68
CA LEU A 16 41.16 -37.82 47.01
C LEU A 16 41.23 -37.35 45.56
N TRP A 17 41.75 -38.22 44.69
CA TRP A 17 41.44 -38.17 43.27
C TRP A 17 39.94 -38.33 43.16
N ALA A 18 39.23 -37.20 43.09
CA ALA A 18 37.95 -37.17 42.43
C ALA A 18 38.23 -37.71 41.02
N SER A 19 37.84 -38.96 40.80
CA SER A 19 37.74 -39.55 39.48
C SER A 19 36.84 -38.63 38.69
N GLN A 20 37.47 -37.77 37.91
CA GLN A 20 36.81 -37.02 36.86
C GLN A 20 36.40 -38.09 35.87
N CYS A 21 35.18 -38.62 36.07
CA CYS A 21 34.49 -39.39 35.06
C CYS A 21 34.39 -38.43 33.89
N GLY A 22 35.30 -38.59 32.93
CA GLY A 22 35.15 -37.97 31.63
C GLY A 22 33.81 -38.45 31.12
N THR A 23 32.82 -37.55 31.12
CA THR A 23 31.74 -37.65 30.15
C THR A 23 32.43 -37.59 28.81
N GLU A 24 32.70 -38.75 28.23
CA GLU A 24 32.87 -38.90 26.80
C GLU A 24 31.69 -38.16 26.18
N ASP A 25 32.00 -37.01 25.60
CA ASP A 25 31.09 -36.24 24.79
C ASP A 25 30.81 -37.15 23.59
N ASN A 26 29.76 -37.97 23.70
CA ASN A 26 29.20 -38.74 22.61
C ASN A 26 28.48 -37.75 21.67
N SER A 27 29.21 -36.76 21.19
CA SER A 27 28.83 -35.86 20.13
C SER A 27 28.86 -36.69 18.87
N SER A 28 27.76 -37.39 18.59
CA SER A 28 27.38 -37.69 17.22
C SER A 28 27.56 -36.38 16.44
N ASP A 29 28.35 -36.40 15.37
CA ASP A 29 28.71 -35.19 14.62
C ASP A 29 27.49 -34.69 13.85
N VAL A 30 26.57 -34.01 14.55
CA VAL A 30 25.26 -33.58 14.05
C VAL A 30 25.40 -32.76 12.76
N CYS A 31 26.52 -32.06 12.57
CA CYS A 31 26.77 -31.19 11.43
C CYS A 31 27.26 -31.91 10.16
N GLN A 32 27.19 -33.24 10.09
CA GLN A 32 27.54 -33.97 8.87
C GLN A 32 26.64 -33.59 7.68
N GLU A 33 27.28 -33.33 6.52
CA GLU A 33 26.62 -32.86 5.28
C GLU A 33 25.76 -33.92 4.55
N ASP A 34 25.48 -35.08 5.16
CA ASP A 34 24.78 -36.21 4.50
C ASP A 34 23.24 -36.10 4.52
N MET A 35 22.67 -35.03 5.08
CA MET A 35 21.20 -34.86 5.18
C MET A 35 20.62 -34.16 3.95
N ASN A 36 19.46 -34.61 3.48
CA ASN A 36 18.72 -33.97 2.39
C ASN A 36 17.84 -32.82 2.94
N PRO A 37 17.93 -31.58 2.42
CA PRO A 37 17.14 -30.45 2.91
C PRO A 37 15.63 -30.57 2.64
N ASP A 38 15.20 -31.46 1.74
CA ASP A 38 13.76 -31.66 1.44
C ASP A 38 13.11 -32.76 2.30
N GLU A 39 13.92 -33.56 3.00
CA GLU A 39 13.47 -34.69 3.80
C GLU A 39 13.56 -34.40 5.31
N LEU A 40 12.75 -35.13 6.06
CA LEU A 40 12.76 -35.24 7.51
C LEU A 40 13.26 -36.63 7.90
N ASN A 41 14.26 -36.68 8.77
CA ASN A 41 14.73 -37.94 9.33
C ASN A 41 13.98 -38.22 10.64
N ILE A 42 13.37 -39.39 10.73
CA ILE A 42 12.66 -39.85 11.93
C ILE A 42 13.40 -41.08 12.48
N LEU A 43 13.87 -40.99 13.72
CA LEU A 43 14.48 -42.11 14.43
C LEU A 43 13.62 -42.48 15.63
N SER A 44 13.22 -43.74 15.73
CA SER A 44 12.38 -44.23 16.83
C SER A 44 13.11 -45.22 17.73
N SER A 45 12.52 -45.50 18.90
CA SER A 45 13.07 -46.43 19.88
C SER A 45 13.27 -47.87 19.37
N SER A 46 12.69 -48.26 18.23
CA SER A 46 12.95 -49.54 17.57
C SER A 46 14.28 -49.58 16.80
N GLY A 47 14.98 -48.44 16.69
CA GLY A 47 16.16 -48.28 15.84
C GLY A 47 15.83 -48.11 14.35
N GLN A 48 14.56 -47.99 14.00
CA GLN A 48 14.12 -47.76 12.62
C GLN A 48 14.30 -46.28 12.25
N MET A 49 15.00 -46.03 11.15
CA MET A 49 15.09 -44.72 10.50
C MET A 49 14.12 -44.65 9.32
N GLU A 50 13.37 -43.55 9.26
CA GLU A 50 12.43 -43.24 8.19
C GLU A 50 12.74 -41.86 7.62
N TYR A 51 12.61 -41.72 6.30
CA TYR A 51 12.77 -40.47 5.57
C TYR A 51 11.40 -40.06 5.04
N VAL A 52 10.91 -38.89 5.43
CA VAL A 52 9.58 -38.40 5.08
C VAL A 52 9.70 -37.03 4.43
N ASP A 53 8.89 -36.73 3.41
CA ASP A 53 8.82 -35.37 2.86
C ASP A 53 8.31 -34.42 3.94
N LYS A 54 8.95 -33.25 4.09
CA LYS A 54 8.57 -32.27 5.11
C LYS A 54 7.09 -31.82 5.00
N ASN A 55 6.49 -31.91 3.81
CA ASN A 55 5.10 -31.52 3.59
C ASN A 55 4.09 -32.57 4.08
N ASP A 56 4.51 -33.82 4.31
CA ASP A 56 3.64 -34.92 4.72
C ASP A 56 3.49 -35.02 6.26
N VAL A 57 4.19 -34.17 6.99
CA VAL A 57 4.26 -34.19 8.46
C VAL A 57 3.25 -33.19 9.03
N ASN A 58 2.42 -33.62 9.97
CA ASN A 58 1.38 -32.78 10.58
C ASN A 58 1.93 -31.74 11.58
N GLU A 59 3.24 -31.70 11.77
CA GLU A 59 3.93 -30.79 12.68
C GLU A 59 4.45 -29.56 11.95
N THR A 60 4.29 -28.41 12.59
CA THR A 60 4.68 -27.13 12.00
C THR A 60 6.00 -26.68 12.57
N PHE A 61 7.01 -26.64 11.71
CA PHE A 61 8.32 -26.11 12.04
C PHE A 61 8.75 -25.04 11.03
N SER A 62 9.33 -23.93 11.51
CA SER A 62 9.81 -22.86 10.65
C SER A 62 11.02 -22.15 11.26
N CYS A 63 12.11 -22.06 10.49
CA CYS A 63 13.21 -21.12 10.73
C CYS A 63 13.24 -20.06 9.64
N LEU A 64 13.58 -18.84 10.01
CA LEU A 64 13.80 -17.71 9.10
C LEU A 64 15.06 -16.93 9.53
N LEU A 65 15.89 -16.58 8.56
CA LEU A 65 17.07 -15.75 8.73
C LEU A 65 16.79 -14.34 8.22
N TYR A 66 16.58 -13.42 9.15
CA TYR A 66 16.30 -12.02 8.85
C TYR A 66 17.57 -11.21 8.55
N PRO A 67 17.42 -10.05 7.89
CA PRO A 67 18.51 -9.12 7.68
C PRO A 67 19.23 -8.76 8.99
N ARG A 68 20.56 -8.62 8.92
CA ARG A 68 21.50 -8.46 10.07
C ARG A 68 21.78 -9.74 10.87
N GLY A 69 21.38 -10.91 10.37
CA GLY A 69 21.79 -12.20 10.94
C GLY A 69 20.92 -12.69 12.09
N LEU A 70 19.70 -12.17 12.24
CA LEU A 70 18.75 -12.65 13.25
C LEU A 70 18.11 -13.95 12.76
N LEU A 71 18.47 -15.08 13.36
CA LEU A 71 17.78 -16.35 13.14
C LEU A 71 16.59 -16.44 14.09
N ASN A 72 15.42 -16.78 13.56
CA ASN A 72 14.20 -17.00 14.33
C ASN A 72 13.60 -18.35 13.95
N CYS A 73 13.51 -19.25 14.91
CA CYS A 73 12.96 -20.58 14.72
C CYS A 73 11.77 -20.79 15.67
N SER A 74 10.73 -21.41 15.15
CA SER A 74 9.49 -21.69 15.86
C SER A 74 8.98 -23.08 15.54
N TRP A 75 8.35 -23.71 16.51
CA TRP A 75 7.82 -25.06 16.39
C TRP A 75 6.48 -25.17 17.10
N SER A 76 5.63 -26.04 16.58
CA SER A 76 4.38 -26.43 17.21
C SER A 76 4.08 -27.89 16.85
N PHE A 77 4.04 -28.72 17.88
CA PHE A 77 3.68 -30.13 17.80
C PHE A 77 2.20 -30.32 18.16
N GLN A 78 1.37 -30.66 17.17
CA GLN A 78 -0.03 -31.02 17.29
C GLN A 78 -0.21 -32.46 17.77
N THR A 79 0.72 -33.37 17.46
CA THR A 79 0.59 -34.79 17.83
C THR A 79 1.19 -35.11 19.21
N LEU A 80 1.79 -34.11 19.88
CA LEU A 80 2.40 -34.31 21.19
C LEU A 80 1.34 -34.64 22.24
N GLU A 81 1.46 -35.82 22.84
CA GLU A 81 0.60 -36.23 23.95
C GLU A 81 0.89 -35.44 25.23
N LYS A 82 -0.12 -35.27 26.10
CA LYS A 82 -0.05 -34.41 27.30
C LYS A 82 1.05 -34.76 28.30
N ASP A 83 1.48 -36.02 28.31
CA ASP A 83 2.50 -36.53 29.22
C ASP A 83 3.86 -36.74 28.53
N ALA A 84 3.98 -36.39 27.25
CA ALA A 84 5.23 -36.51 26.51
C ALA A 84 6.18 -35.36 26.86
N GLN A 85 7.47 -35.68 26.99
CA GLN A 85 8.52 -34.69 27.20
C GLN A 85 9.20 -34.37 25.87
N LEU A 86 9.24 -33.09 25.50
CA LEU A 86 9.92 -32.61 24.30
C LEU A 86 11.23 -31.91 24.66
N SER A 87 12.32 -32.31 24.02
CA SER A 87 13.60 -31.60 24.04
C SER A 87 13.95 -31.14 22.63
N VAL A 88 14.20 -29.85 22.48
CA VAL A 88 14.52 -29.20 21.21
C VAL A 88 15.98 -28.82 21.21
N HIS A 89 16.69 -29.26 20.19
CA HIS A 89 18.09 -28.94 19.96
C HIS A 89 18.21 -28.20 18.63
N ILE A 90 18.91 -27.08 18.62
CA ILE A 90 19.14 -26.29 17.41
C ILE A 90 20.65 -26.14 17.27
N ASN A 91 21.19 -26.71 16.21
CA ASN A 91 22.59 -26.70 15.86
C ASN A 91 22.78 -25.78 14.65
N VAL A 92 23.68 -24.82 14.75
CA VAL A 92 24.10 -23.98 13.62
C VAL A 92 25.42 -24.51 13.13
N CYS A 93 25.47 -24.92 11.87
CA CYS A 93 26.59 -25.65 11.30
C CYS A 93 27.26 -24.84 10.20
N ASN A 94 28.59 -24.79 10.22
CA ASN A 94 29.43 -24.29 9.14
C ASN A 94 30.17 -25.48 8.51
N GLY A 95 29.55 -26.11 7.51
CA GLY A 95 29.94 -27.45 7.06
C GLY A 95 29.88 -28.42 8.24
N ASN A 96 30.91 -29.25 8.39
CA ASN A 96 31.00 -30.27 9.45
C ASN A 96 31.32 -29.70 10.85
N THR A 97 31.35 -28.38 11.02
CA THR A 97 31.68 -27.76 12.31
C THR A 97 30.47 -27.09 12.92
N ARG A 98 30.20 -27.37 14.19
CA ARG A 98 29.16 -26.69 14.97
C ARG A 98 29.64 -25.28 15.33
N ALA A 99 28.98 -24.27 14.76
CA ALA A 99 29.25 -22.86 15.01
C ALA A 99 28.51 -22.33 16.25
N ASP A 100 27.28 -22.80 16.49
CA ASP A 100 26.45 -22.40 17.64
C ASP A 100 25.47 -23.53 18.00
N TYR A 101 24.96 -23.53 19.23
CA TYR A 101 24.02 -24.55 19.70
C TYR A 101 23.13 -24.07 20.84
N TRP A 102 21.87 -24.52 20.78
CA TRP A 102 20.88 -24.30 21.83
C TRP A 102 20.09 -25.57 22.13
N ASN A 103 19.80 -25.79 23.41
CA ASN A 103 18.86 -26.79 23.86
C ASN A 103 17.77 -26.22 24.75
N ILE A 104 16.53 -26.67 24.54
CA ILE A 104 15.35 -26.21 25.27
C ILE A 104 14.51 -27.44 25.61
N ALA A 105 14.20 -27.62 26.89
CA ALA A 105 13.14 -28.54 27.28
C ALA A 105 11.81 -27.80 27.16
N SER A 106 10.89 -28.31 26.35
CA SER A 106 9.53 -27.78 26.22
C SER A 106 8.53 -28.80 26.78
N LYS A 107 7.54 -28.29 27.53
CA LYS A 107 6.45 -29.12 28.07
C LYS A 107 5.19 -29.09 27.21
N ASP A 108 4.96 -27.99 26.49
CA ASP A 108 3.68 -27.72 25.85
C ASP A 108 3.71 -27.92 24.32
N GLY A 109 4.76 -28.56 23.78
CA GLY A 109 4.91 -28.85 22.35
C GLY A 109 5.07 -27.64 21.44
N VAL A 110 4.91 -26.42 21.97
CA VAL A 110 5.00 -25.16 21.23
C VAL A 110 6.17 -24.35 21.78
N GLY A 111 6.88 -23.66 20.91
CA GLY A 111 7.95 -22.78 21.33
C GLY A 111 8.56 -22.00 20.19
N PHE A 112 9.40 -21.04 20.57
CA PHE A 112 10.18 -20.25 19.64
C PHE A 112 11.49 -19.85 20.27
N LYS A 113 12.47 -19.55 19.42
CA LYS A 113 13.77 -19.08 19.82
C LYS A 113 14.37 -18.22 18.72
N TYR A 114 14.88 -17.05 19.10
CA TYR A 114 15.60 -16.17 18.20
C TYR A 114 16.95 -15.76 18.79
N TRP A 115 17.94 -15.54 17.93
CA TRP A 115 19.22 -14.97 18.33
C TRP A 115 19.99 -14.41 17.13
N ASN A 116 21.00 -13.59 17.44
CA ASN A 116 21.85 -12.95 16.42
C ASN A 116 23.05 -13.84 16.11
N LEU A 117 23.12 -14.30 14.88
CA LEU A 117 24.26 -15.04 14.34
C LEU A 117 25.32 -14.06 13.85
N HIS A 118 26.49 -14.14 14.47
CA HIS A 118 27.66 -13.34 14.12
C HIS A 118 28.65 -14.13 13.25
N ALA A 119 28.63 -15.46 13.36
CA ALA A 119 29.46 -16.35 12.58
C ALA A 119 28.81 -16.71 11.24
N GLU A 120 29.65 -16.98 10.25
CA GLU A 120 29.22 -17.63 9.02
C GLU A 120 28.75 -19.06 9.30
N PHE A 121 27.68 -19.46 8.62
CA PHE A 121 27.10 -20.79 8.73
C PHE A 121 26.51 -21.17 7.37
N LYS A 122 26.42 -22.48 7.13
CA LYS A 122 25.87 -23.06 5.89
C LYS A 122 24.50 -23.68 6.13
N SER A 123 24.29 -24.27 7.31
CA SER A 123 23.04 -24.96 7.62
C SER A 123 22.63 -24.80 9.07
N VAL A 124 21.35 -25.03 9.32
CA VAL A 124 20.77 -25.15 10.67
C VAL A 124 20.12 -26.51 10.76
N ILE A 125 20.50 -27.29 11.76
CA ILE A 125 19.97 -28.62 12.03
C ILE A 125 19.18 -28.58 13.33
N LEU A 126 17.94 -29.01 13.26
CA LEU A 126 17.06 -29.09 14.40
C LEU A 126 16.76 -30.54 14.75
N GLU A 127 16.85 -30.86 16.03
CA GLU A 127 16.51 -32.18 16.53
C GLU A 127 15.43 -32.02 17.61
N PHE A 128 14.32 -32.72 17.41
CA PHE A 128 13.21 -32.77 18.36
C PHE A 128 13.14 -34.16 18.96
N ASN A 129 13.63 -34.29 20.18
CA ASN A 129 13.61 -35.53 20.92
C ASN A 129 12.37 -35.58 21.80
N MET A 130 11.46 -36.49 21.49
CA MET A 130 10.26 -36.74 22.25
C MET A 130 10.39 -38.05 23.00
N SER A 131 10.03 -38.05 24.27
CA SER A 131 9.88 -39.28 25.05
C SER A 131 8.48 -39.36 25.64
N LEU A 132 7.88 -40.54 25.54
CA LEU A 132 6.60 -40.87 26.14
C LEU A 132 6.71 -42.29 26.71
N HIS A 133 6.69 -42.38 28.04
CA HIS A 133 6.97 -43.62 28.76
C HIS A 133 8.32 -44.24 28.32
N ASP A 134 8.34 -45.51 27.93
CA ASP A 134 9.56 -46.23 27.48
C ASP A 134 9.83 -46.08 25.97
N LYS A 135 9.04 -45.25 25.27
CA LYS A 135 9.21 -44.99 23.84
C LYS A 135 9.77 -43.59 23.62
N TRP A 136 10.60 -43.46 22.59
CA TRP A 136 11.12 -42.18 22.15
C TRP A 136 11.15 -42.10 20.63
N THR A 137 11.00 -40.88 20.13
CA THR A 137 11.09 -40.54 18.72
C THR A 137 11.89 -39.25 18.58
N SER A 138 12.80 -39.21 17.63
CA SER A 138 13.60 -38.05 17.28
C SER A 138 13.28 -37.62 15.85
N TYR A 139 13.00 -36.33 15.67
CA TYR A 139 12.83 -35.71 14.36
C TYR A 139 14.01 -34.79 14.07
N THR A 140 14.69 -35.01 12.95
CA THR A 140 15.82 -34.18 12.53
C THR A 140 15.51 -33.44 11.23
N TYR A 141 15.48 -32.10 11.31
CA TYR A 141 15.29 -31.20 10.18
C TYR A 141 16.58 -30.48 9.84
N MET A 142 16.93 -30.44 8.56
CA MET A 142 18.03 -29.58 8.08
C MET A 142 17.48 -28.44 7.22
N TYR A 143 18.03 -27.25 7.40
CA TYR A 143 17.81 -26.11 6.52
C TYR A 143 19.14 -25.56 6.03
N GLU A 144 19.26 -25.38 4.72
CA GLU A 144 20.34 -24.60 4.13
C GLU A 144 20.09 -23.10 4.34
N MET A 145 21.16 -22.34 4.57
CA MET A 145 21.11 -20.91 4.83
C MET A 145 20.37 -20.14 3.72
N GLU A 146 20.52 -20.55 2.47
CA GLU A 146 19.92 -19.94 1.30
C GLU A 146 18.39 -20.00 1.30
N LEU A 147 17.83 -21.09 1.85
CA LEU A 147 16.39 -21.34 1.99
C LEU A 147 15.80 -20.60 3.19
N LEU A 148 16.61 -20.33 4.23
CA LEU A 148 16.20 -19.58 5.41
C LEU A 148 16.13 -18.08 5.18
N GLU A 149 16.91 -17.55 4.23
CA GLU A 149 17.10 -16.12 4.05
C GLU A 149 15.80 -15.37 3.68
N VAL A 150 15.39 -14.46 4.56
CA VAL A 150 14.38 -13.45 4.29
C VAL A 150 15.04 -12.20 3.76
N LEU A 151 14.66 -11.77 2.56
CA LEU A 151 15.25 -10.60 1.91
C LEU A 151 14.87 -9.30 2.62
N SER A 152 15.76 -8.31 2.51
CA SER A 152 15.40 -6.93 2.84
C SER A 152 14.49 -6.34 1.74
N PRO A 153 13.58 -5.42 2.08
CA PRO A 153 12.85 -4.65 1.08
C PRO A 153 13.83 -4.00 0.08
N PRO A 154 13.49 -3.96 -1.23
CA PRO A 154 14.30 -3.27 -2.22
C PRO A 154 14.58 -1.81 -1.85
N SER A 155 15.82 -1.39 -2.02
CA SER A 155 16.27 -0.02 -1.72
C SER A 155 16.23 0.87 -2.96
N ASN A 156 16.39 2.19 -2.78
CA ASN A 156 16.41 3.19 -3.84
C ASN A 156 15.21 3.10 -4.81
N ILE A 157 14.03 2.86 -4.24
CA ILE A 157 12.79 2.93 -5.02
C ILE A 157 12.57 4.37 -5.49
N SER A 158 12.27 4.54 -6.77
CA SER A 158 11.90 5.83 -7.35
C SER A 158 10.77 5.64 -8.33
N ALA A 159 9.85 6.61 -8.37
CA ALA A 159 8.74 6.65 -9.31
C ALA A 159 8.74 8.00 -10.03
N SER A 160 8.52 7.98 -11.33
CA SER A 160 8.45 9.20 -12.14
C SER A 160 7.56 8.98 -13.37
N VAL A 161 7.05 10.06 -13.94
CA VAL A 161 6.28 9.99 -15.19
C VAL A 161 7.11 10.61 -16.32
N LYS A 162 7.37 9.82 -17.36
CA LYS A 162 8.12 10.23 -18.55
C LYS A 162 7.32 9.85 -19.80
N ASP A 163 7.11 10.80 -20.70
CA ASP A 163 6.47 10.56 -22.00
C ASP A 163 5.14 9.78 -21.93
N LYS A 164 4.29 10.12 -20.94
CA LYS A 164 3.00 9.46 -20.63
C LYS A 164 3.09 8.07 -19.99
N TYR A 165 4.28 7.61 -19.62
CA TYR A 165 4.47 6.35 -18.91
C TYR A 165 4.86 6.59 -17.46
N LEU A 166 4.26 5.81 -16.56
CA LEU A 166 4.74 5.64 -15.20
C LEU A 166 5.97 4.74 -15.25
N MET A 167 7.09 5.22 -14.74
CA MET A 167 8.34 4.50 -14.62
C MET A 167 8.70 4.37 -13.14
N VAL A 168 8.77 3.13 -12.67
CA VAL A 168 9.23 2.80 -11.32
C VAL A 168 10.54 2.02 -11.43
N THR A 169 11.54 2.38 -10.64
CA THR A 169 12.83 1.68 -10.58
C THR A 169 13.21 1.40 -9.14
N TRP A 170 14.01 0.37 -8.91
CA TRP A 170 14.53 0.01 -7.60
C TRP A 170 15.92 -0.63 -7.74
N SER A 171 16.66 -0.68 -6.64
CA SER A 171 17.92 -1.42 -6.57
C SER A 171 17.67 -2.88 -6.23
N LEU A 172 18.63 -3.73 -6.62
CA LEU A 172 18.63 -5.14 -6.28
C LEU A 172 18.59 -5.30 -4.75
N PRO A 173 17.69 -6.14 -4.19
CA PRO A 173 17.63 -6.37 -2.75
C PRO A 173 18.92 -7.05 -2.29
N GLY A 174 19.36 -6.73 -1.08
CA GLY A 174 20.52 -7.38 -0.48
C GLY A 174 20.23 -8.85 -0.18
N SER A 175 21.12 -9.73 -0.63
CA SER A 175 21.19 -11.15 -0.27
C SER A 175 22.63 -11.54 0.02
N ARG A 176 22.82 -12.50 0.92
CA ARG A 176 24.12 -13.03 1.34
C ARG A 176 24.83 -13.81 0.23
N THR A 177 24.07 -14.55 -0.58
CA THR A 177 24.63 -15.50 -1.56
C THR A 177 24.24 -15.17 -3.00
N THR A 178 23.23 -14.32 -3.20
CA THR A 178 22.60 -14.13 -4.51
C THR A 178 22.77 -12.70 -5.00
N THR A 179 23.45 -12.53 -6.13
CA THR A 179 23.64 -11.23 -6.81
C THR A 179 23.02 -11.18 -8.20
N ASN A 180 22.50 -12.30 -8.70
CA ASN A 180 21.87 -12.37 -10.01
C ASN A 180 20.43 -11.83 -9.97
N PRO A 181 20.08 -10.77 -10.73
CA PRO A 181 18.72 -10.23 -10.79
C PRO A 181 17.66 -11.25 -11.18
N GLN A 182 18.02 -12.30 -11.94
CA GLN A 182 17.09 -13.35 -12.36
C GLN A 182 16.50 -14.12 -11.18
N CYS A 183 17.18 -14.17 -10.04
CA CYS A 183 16.72 -14.90 -8.85
C CYS A 183 15.59 -14.22 -8.09
N PHE A 184 15.21 -12.99 -8.46
CA PHE A 184 14.31 -12.18 -7.65
C PHE A 184 12.97 -11.96 -8.33
N GLU A 185 11.92 -12.11 -7.53
CA GLU A 185 10.57 -11.69 -7.87
C GLU A 185 10.10 -10.60 -6.91
N TYR A 186 9.27 -9.71 -7.45
CA TYR A 186 8.85 -8.48 -6.80
C TYR A 186 7.34 -8.36 -6.86
N GLN A 187 6.79 -7.74 -5.82
CA GLN A 187 5.41 -7.27 -5.80
C GLN A 187 5.40 -5.77 -5.66
N LEU A 188 4.74 -5.11 -6.61
CA LEU A 188 4.61 -3.67 -6.69
C LEU A 188 3.17 -3.28 -6.39
N ASP A 189 2.97 -2.54 -5.31
CA ASP A 189 1.68 -1.94 -4.98
C ASP A 189 1.72 -0.46 -5.34
N LEU A 190 0.71 -0.01 -6.09
CA LEU A 190 0.58 1.33 -6.64
C LEU A 190 -0.42 2.21 -5.86
N GLY A 191 -1.11 1.67 -4.86
CA GLY A 191 -1.93 2.44 -3.91
C GLY A 191 -3.38 2.71 -4.28
N ASP A 192 -3.85 2.18 -5.41
CA ASP A 192 -5.15 2.51 -6.03
C ASP A 192 -6.22 1.43 -5.81
N GLN A 193 -6.08 0.61 -4.76
CA GLN A 193 -6.92 -0.56 -4.46
C GLN A 193 -6.81 -1.71 -5.48
N GLU A 194 -5.93 -1.60 -6.47
CA GLU A 194 -5.62 -2.72 -7.36
C GLU A 194 -4.74 -3.77 -6.66
N GLU A 195 -4.82 -5.02 -7.15
CA GLU A 195 -3.91 -6.06 -6.72
C GLU A 195 -2.45 -5.69 -7.06
N PRO A 196 -1.49 -6.00 -6.16
CA PRO A 196 -0.08 -5.78 -6.44
C PRO A 196 0.37 -6.45 -7.74
N LYS A 197 1.12 -5.72 -8.56
CA LYS A 197 1.68 -6.24 -9.81
C LYS A 197 2.91 -7.08 -9.53
N ASN A 198 2.96 -8.29 -10.06
CA ASN A 198 4.13 -9.15 -9.96
C ASN A 198 5.14 -8.79 -11.07
N VAL A 199 6.40 -8.65 -10.70
CA VAL A 199 7.52 -8.39 -11.62
C VAL A 199 8.64 -9.37 -11.30
N THR A 200 9.15 -10.07 -12.31
CA THR A 200 10.24 -11.05 -12.13
C THR A 200 11.46 -10.61 -12.90
N ALA A 201 12.64 -10.81 -12.32
CA ALA A 201 13.93 -10.67 -13.00
C ALA A 201 14.22 -9.27 -13.61
N LYS A 202 13.50 -8.24 -13.15
CA LYS A 202 13.62 -6.86 -13.63
C LYS A 202 13.77 -5.90 -12.45
N LEU A 203 14.49 -4.81 -12.69
CA LEU A 203 14.71 -3.72 -11.72
C LEU A 203 13.89 -2.47 -12.06
N PHE A 204 12.91 -2.63 -12.94
CA PHE A 204 12.00 -1.55 -13.32
C PHE A 204 10.62 -2.08 -13.68
N TYR A 205 9.64 -1.20 -13.54
CA TYR A 205 8.28 -1.35 -14.00
C TYR A 205 7.91 -0.16 -14.88
N LYS A 206 7.24 -0.43 -16.00
CA LYS A 206 6.79 0.59 -16.94
C LYS A 206 5.36 0.30 -17.34
N ASP A 207 4.49 1.29 -17.20
CA ASP A 207 3.09 1.20 -17.62
C ASP A 207 2.55 2.56 -18.07
N LEU A 208 1.37 2.57 -18.70
CA LEU A 208 0.68 3.81 -19.07
C LEU A 208 0.30 4.59 -17.82
N ASN A 209 0.63 5.89 -17.81
CA ASN A 209 0.29 6.78 -16.72
C ASN A 209 -1.16 7.24 -16.83
N ASP A 210 -1.96 7.00 -15.79
CA ASP A 210 -3.30 7.59 -15.66
C ASP A 210 -3.16 8.95 -14.97
N PRO A 211 -3.41 10.09 -15.67
CA PRO A 211 -3.26 11.45 -15.13
C PRO A 211 -4.28 11.81 -14.04
N THR A 212 -5.25 10.94 -13.77
CA THR A 212 -6.24 11.12 -12.71
C THR A 212 -5.86 10.42 -11.39
N ARG A 213 -4.83 9.55 -11.42
CA ARG A 213 -4.42 8.73 -10.28
C ARG A 213 -3.24 9.34 -9.54
N THR A 214 -3.36 9.41 -8.22
CA THR A 214 -2.21 9.62 -7.34
C THR A 214 -1.60 8.25 -7.01
N TYR A 215 -0.30 8.07 -7.26
CA TYR A 215 0.36 6.79 -6.98
C TYR A 215 1.01 6.80 -5.61
N SER A 216 0.84 5.72 -4.85
CA SER A 216 1.58 5.43 -3.62
C SER A 216 2.34 4.13 -3.82
N VAL A 217 3.60 4.23 -4.25
CA VAL A 217 4.36 3.09 -4.72
C VAL A 217 5.13 2.46 -3.55
N ARG A 218 4.91 1.18 -3.31
CA ARG A 218 5.72 0.36 -2.39
C ARG A 218 6.05 -0.97 -3.05
N ILE A 219 7.20 -1.54 -2.69
CA ILE A 219 7.70 -2.78 -3.29
C ILE A 219 8.21 -3.75 -2.22
N ARG A 220 8.02 -5.04 -2.45
CA ARG A 220 8.66 -6.11 -1.68
C ARG A 220 9.23 -7.17 -2.61
N ALA A 221 10.16 -7.98 -2.11
CA ALA A 221 10.87 -8.98 -2.90
C ALA A 221 10.92 -10.34 -2.18
N ARG A 222 11.09 -11.39 -2.97
CA ARG A 222 11.52 -12.71 -2.49
C ARG A 222 12.38 -13.39 -3.56
N LYS A 223 13.02 -14.50 -3.19
CA LYS A 223 13.74 -15.33 -4.15
C LYS A 223 12.77 -16.25 -4.89
N ASN A 224 12.97 -16.37 -6.20
CA ASN A 224 12.17 -17.24 -7.05
C ASN A 224 12.72 -18.68 -7.07
N LYS A 225 11.99 -19.55 -7.77
CA LYS A 225 12.31 -20.98 -7.91
C LYS A 225 13.54 -21.32 -8.74
N GLU A 226 14.11 -20.38 -9.50
CA GLU A 226 15.30 -20.66 -10.34
C GLU A 226 16.58 -20.71 -9.51
N CYS A 227 16.55 -20.15 -8.30
CA CYS A 227 17.69 -20.11 -7.40
C CYS A 227 17.33 -20.87 -6.11
N PHE A 228 16.66 -20.21 -5.16
CA PHE A 228 16.23 -20.83 -3.90
C PHE A 228 14.86 -20.28 -3.55
N LEU A 229 13.80 -21.04 -3.83
CA LEU A 229 12.44 -20.55 -3.64
C LEU A 229 12.23 -20.18 -2.18
N SER A 230 11.97 -18.90 -1.92
CA SER A 230 11.50 -18.46 -0.61
C SER A 230 10.00 -18.28 -0.66
N HIS A 231 9.28 -18.96 0.22
CA HIS A 231 7.82 -18.76 0.33
C HIS A 231 7.48 -17.46 1.07
N VAL A 232 8.46 -16.85 1.74
CA VAL A 232 8.29 -15.65 2.56
C VAL A 232 8.68 -14.41 1.76
N TRP A 233 7.81 -13.42 1.78
CA TRP A 233 8.09 -12.10 1.22
C TRP A 233 8.87 -11.23 2.20
N SER A 234 9.72 -10.35 1.68
CA SER A 234 10.25 -9.23 2.46
C SER A 234 9.11 -8.37 3.00
N ASP A 235 9.44 -7.56 4.00
CA ASP A 235 8.62 -6.40 4.34
C ASP A 235 8.46 -5.50 3.11
N TRP A 236 7.42 -4.67 3.14
CA TRP A 236 7.23 -3.61 2.16
C TRP A 236 8.30 -2.52 2.34
N SER A 237 8.78 -1.96 1.23
CA SER A 237 9.59 -0.76 1.23
C SER A 237 8.82 0.42 1.82
N HIS A 238 9.55 1.50 2.11
CA HIS A 238 8.92 2.79 2.29
C HIS A 238 8.09 3.18 1.06
N THR A 239 7.03 3.95 1.28
CA THR A 239 6.13 4.40 0.23
C THR A 239 6.67 5.65 -0.46
N VAL A 240 6.73 5.60 -1.79
CA VAL A 240 7.05 6.75 -2.65
C VAL A 240 5.75 7.30 -3.20
N TRP A 241 5.47 8.56 -2.88
CA TRP A 241 4.28 9.26 -3.36
C TRP A 241 4.60 9.99 -4.66
N LEU A 242 3.79 9.75 -5.68
CA LEU A 242 3.80 10.54 -6.89
C LEU A 242 2.52 11.38 -6.93
N ASP A 243 2.66 12.64 -6.51
CA ASP A 243 1.57 13.60 -6.62
C ASP A 243 1.52 14.11 -8.06
N GLN A 244 0.63 13.53 -8.86
CA GLN A 244 0.35 14.10 -10.16
C GLN A 244 -0.31 15.45 -9.96
N SER A 245 0.17 16.46 -10.69
CA SER A 245 -0.45 17.78 -10.65
C SER A 245 -1.91 17.63 -11.08
N ARG A 246 -2.82 17.60 -10.11
CA ARG A 246 -4.27 17.71 -10.33
C ARG A 246 -4.47 18.81 -11.34
N PHE A 247 -5.24 18.54 -12.40
CA PHE A 247 -5.55 19.45 -13.50
C PHE A 247 -5.28 20.90 -13.09
N LYS A 248 -4.09 21.41 -13.43
CA LYS A 248 -3.83 22.84 -13.32
C LYS A 248 -4.67 23.42 -14.45
N LEU A 249 -5.96 23.66 -14.16
CA LEU A 249 -6.83 24.43 -15.01
C LEU A 249 -6.02 25.65 -15.39
N ASN A 250 -5.73 25.77 -16.68
CA ASN A 250 -4.85 26.83 -17.17
C ASN A 250 -5.37 28.14 -16.60
N THR A 251 -4.51 28.94 -15.95
CA THR A 251 -4.91 30.18 -15.30
C THR A 251 -5.72 31.06 -16.26
N LEU A 252 -5.37 31.01 -17.55
CA LEU A 252 -6.08 31.72 -18.62
C LEU A 252 -7.51 31.21 -18.85
N VAL A 253 -7.76 29.90 -18.70
CA VAL A 253 -9.09 29.28 -18.76
C VAL A 253 -9.93 29.63 -17.52
N ILE A 254 -9.31 29.68 -16.33
CA ILE A 254 -10.00 30.13 -15.11
C ILE A 254 -10.42 31.60 -15.25
N ILE A 255 -9.52 32.45 -15.77
CA ILE A 255 -9.81 33.87 -16.03
C ILE A 255 -10.90 34.02 -17.10
N SER A 256 -10.87 33.23 -18.17
CA SER A 256 -11.87 33.33 -19.23
C SER A 256 -13.26 32.91 -18.75
N ILE A 257 -13.38 31.87 -17.92
CA ILE A 257 -14.66 31.45 -17.35
C ILE A 257 -15.16 32.49 -16.35
N SER A 258 -14.29 32.95 -15.44
CA SER A 258 -14.68 33.89 -14.38
C SER A 258 -15.02 35.29 -14.88
N LEU A 259 -14.40 35.76 -15.97
CA LEU A 259 -14.70 37.08 -16.54
C LEU A 259 -15.70 37.00 -17.70
N GLY A 260 -15.61 35.96 -18.53
CA GLY A 260 -16.45 35.80 -19.71
C GLY A 260 -17.91 35.51 -19.37
N VAL A 261 -18.18 34.62 -18.42
CA VAL A 261 -19.56 34.25 -18.06
C VAL A 261 -20.34 35.44 -17.48
N PRO A 262 -19.82 36.22 -16.50
CA PRO A 262 -20.53 37.40 -16.00
C PRO A 262 -20.72 38.50 -17.04
N MET A 263 -19.73 38.71 -17.92
CA MET A 263 -19.82 39.73 -18.98
C MET A 263 -20.91 39.39 -20.00
N ILE A 264 -21.00 38.12 -20.41
CA ILE A 264 -22.07 37.67 -21.31
C ILE A 264 -23.44 37.80 -20.63
N LEU A 265 -23.54 37.39 -19.36
CA LEU A 265 -24.79 37.51 -18.60
C LEU A 265 -25.24 38.98 -18.48
N LEU A 266 -24.30 39.89 -18.21
CA LEU A 266 -24.54 41.32 -18.12
C LEU A 266 -25.01 41.89 -19.46
N ALA A 267 -24.37 41.51 -20.57
CA ALA A 267 -24.76 41.96 -21.91
C ALA A 267 -26.19 41.52 -22.26
N VAL A 268 -26.56 40.27 -21.95
CA VAL A 268 -27.92 39.76 -22.16
C VAL A 268 -28.94 40.54 -21.31
N LEU A 269 -28.64 40.81 -20.04
CA LEU A 269 -29.52 41.60 -19.16
C LEU A 269 -29.73 43.03 -19.68
N LEU A 270 -28.66 43.66 -20.19
CA LEU A 270 -28.74 45.01 -20.77
C LEU A 270 -29.56 45.02 -22.06
N LEU A 271 -29.41 44.02 -22.93
CA LEU A 271 -30.22 43.90 -24.15
C LEU A 271 -31.71 43.71 -23.84
N VAL A 272 -32.05 42.85 -22.88
CA VAL A 272 -33.45 42.64 -22.47
C VAL A 272 -34.03 43.91 -21.85
N ARG A 273 -33.26 44.63 -21.03
CA ARG A 273 -33.69 45.94 -20.49
C ARG A 273 -33.90 46.96 -21.60
N HIS A 274 -32.98 47.05 -22.55
CA HIS A 274 -33.07 47.98 -23.66
C HIS A 274 -34.32 47.71 -24.51
N GLN A 275 -34.61 46.44 -24.84
CA GLN A 275 -35.82 46.06 -25.57
C GLN A 275 -37.09 46.48 -24.82
N ARG A 276 -37.20 46.20 -23.52
CA ARG A 276 -38.36 46.61 -22.71
C ARG A 276 -38.51 48.12 -22.60
N VAL A 277 -37.41 48.85 -22.44
CA VAL A 277 -37.43 50.33 -22.36
C VAL A 277 -37.79 50.94 -23.71
N SER A 278 -37.30 50.38 -24.82
CA SER A 278 -37.65 50.84 -26.16
C SER A 278 -39.13 50.66 -26.48
N GLU A 279 -39.75 49.54 -26.07
CA GLU A 279 -41.20 49.33 -26.22
C GLU A 279 -42.03 50.33 -25.40
N LEU A 280 -41.50 50.79 -24.26
CA LEU A 280 -42.20 51.70 -23.36
C LEU A 280 -42.06 53.18 -23.77
N LEU A 281 -40.88 53.58 -24.27
CA LEU A 281 -40.62 54.94 -24.75
C LEU A 281 -41.14 55.17 -26.18
N PHE A 282 -41.18 54.12 -27.00
CA PHE A 282 -41.69 54.16 -28.36
C PHE A 282 -42.79 53.10 -28.51
N PRO A 283 -43.98 53.32 -27.92
CA PRO A 283 -45.11 52.44 -28.18
C PRO A 283 -45.37 52.39 -29.69
N PRO A 284 -45.80 51.24 -30.24
CA PRO A 284 -46.10 51.13 -31.66
C PRO A 284 -47.10 52.22 -32.04
N ILE A 285 -46.74 53.05 -33.03
CA ILE A 285 -47.58 54.15 -33.49
C ILE A 285 -48.93 53.54 -33.90
N PRO A 286 -50.04 53.96 -33.27
CA PRO A 286 -51.35 53.40 -33.61
C PRO A 286 -51.65 53.69 -35.08
N CYS A 287 -51.70 52.64 -35.89
CA CYS A 287 -52.06 52.77 -37.29
C CYS A 287 -53.51 53.28 -37.38
N PRO A 288 -53.79 54.31 -38.20
CA PRO A 288 -55.14 54.80 -38.36
C PRO A 288 -56.05 53.69 -38.89
N PRO A 289 -57.33 53.64 -38.47
CA PRO A 289 -58.29 52.68 -39.00
C PRO A 289 -58.33 52.78 -40.54
N PRO A 290 -58.46 51.66 -41.27
CA PRO A 290 -58.35 51.64 -42.73
C PRO A 290 -59.33 52.57 -43.46
N LYS A 291 -60.42 53.00 -42.81
CA LYS A 291 -61.35 54.01 -43.33
C LYS A 291 -60.70 55.38 -43.58
N TYR A 292 -59.73 55.79 -42.76
CA TYR A 292 -59.08 57.10 -42.88
C TYR A 292 -57.95 57.13 -43.90
N ILE A 293 -57.37 55.96 -44.23
CA ILE A 293 -56.35 55.84 -45.28
C ILE A 293 -56.93 56.23 -46.64
N TYR A 294 -58.16 55.80 -46.93
CA TYR A 294 -58.87 56.15 -48.18
C TYR A 294 -59.10 57.67 -48.35
N PHE A 295 -59.33 58.39 -47.25
CA PHE A 295 -59.53 59.85 -47.29
C PHE A 295 -58.23 60.62 -47.50
N LEU A 296 -57.11 60.12 -46.97
CA LEU A 296 -55.79 60.77 -47.09
C LEU A 296 -55.12 60.46 -48.43
N GLU A 297 -55.46 59.34 -49.07
CA GLU A 297 -54.89 58.91 -50.35
C GLU A 297 -55.61 59.52 -51.57
N ARG A 298 -56.82 60.05 -51.38
CA ARG A 298 -57.61 60.70 -52.44
C ARG A 298 -57.17 62.16 -52.66
N ASN A 299 -56.09 62.35 -53.41
CA ASN A 299 -55.66 63.66 -53.92
C ASN A 299 -56.46 64.05 -55.19
N ASP A 300 -57.70 64.51 -55.04
CA ASP A 300 -58.43 65.23 -56.11
C ASP A 300 -58.42 66.75 -55.81
N PRO A 301 -57.66 67.59 -56.55
CA PRO A 301 -57.54 69.03 -56.30
C PRO A 301 -58.79 69.85 -56.67
N SER A 302 -59.90 69.22 -57.03
CA SER A 302 -61.12 69.88 -57.53
C SER A 302 -62.31 69.88 -56.55
N SER A 303 -62.17 69.37 -55.31
CA SER A 303 -63.25 69.44 -54.31
C SER A 303 -63.25 70.69 -53.44
N PHE A 304 -62.24 71.57 -53.55
CA PHE A 304 -62.15 72.82 -52.78
C PHE A 304 -62.87 74.01 -53.42
N VAL A 305 -63.44 73.87 -54.62
CA VAL A 305 -64.14 74.95 -55.32
C VAL A 305 -65.54 74.47 -55.68
N HIS A 306 -66.46 74.58 -54.72
CA HIS A 306 -67.91 74.76 -54.84
C HIS A 306 -68.61 74.11 -53.65
N LEU A 307 -68.73 74.86 -52.55
CA LEU A 307 -70.04 75.15 -51.95
C LEU A 307 -69.88 76.29 -50.92
N ALA A 308 -69.53 77.48 -51.42
CA ALA A 308 -69.82 78.71 -50.70
C ALA A 308 -71.07 79.33 -51.35
N GLN A 309 -72.22 79.17 -50.69
CA GLN A 309 -73.35 80.13 -50.69
C GLN A 309 -74.48 79.60 -49.79
N PRO A 310 -75.29 80.48 -49.19
CA PRO A 310 -74.96 81.66 -48.40
C PRO A 310 -75.56 81.55 -46.98
N ALA A 311 -75.22 82.52 -46.13
CA ALA A 311 -75.73 82.68 -44.77
C ALA A 311 -77.27 82.61 -44.68
N LYS A 312 -77.77 81.86 -43.71
CA LYS A 312 -79.07 82.11 -43.10
C LYS A 312 -78.82 82.47 -41.63
N VAL A 313 -79.05 83.74 -41.33
CA VAL A 313 -79.08 84.29 -39.98
C VAL A 313 -80.36 83.78 -39.32
N GLU A 314 -80.22 83.20 -38.13
CA GLU A 314 -81.29 83.16 -37.14
C GLU A 314 -80.62 83.43 -35.79
N GLU A 315 -80.79 84.65 -35.31
CA GLU A 315 -80.48 85.04 -33.94
C GLU A 315 -81.53 84.41 -33.03
N GLU A 316 -81.12 83.66 -32.01
CA GLU A 316 -81.98 83.40 -30.85
C GLU A 316 -81.20 83.72 -29.57
N ILE A 317 -81.67 84.77 -28.92
CA ILE A 317 -81.20 85.31 -27.64
C ILE A 317 -81.94 84.57 -26.53
N THR A 318 -81.21 84.02 -25.56
CA THR A 318 -81.68 83.67 -24.20
C THR A 318 -80.47 83.11 -23.45
N GLU A 319 -80.17 83.41 -22.19
CA GLU A 319 -80.61 84.35 -21.17
C GLU A 319 -79.49 84.27 -20.11
N VAL A 320 -79.15 85.39 -19.48
CA VAL A 320 -78.08 85.45 -18.47
C VAL A 320 -78.64 84.94 -17.15
N GLU A 321 -77.98 83.96 -16.53
CA GLU A 321 -78.07 83.77 -15.08
C GLU A 321 -76.67 83.84 -14.47
N ASP A 322 -76.33 85.04 -13.97
CA ASP A 322 -75.31 85.21 -12.95
C ASP A 322 -75.89 84.80 -11.60
N THR A 323 -75.24 83.87 -10.89
CA THR A 323 -75.35 83.83 -9.43
C THR A 323 -73.99 83.55 -8.78
N LYS A 324 -73.35 84.67 -8.41
CA LYS A 324 -72.75 84.99 -7.10
C LYS A 324 -71.71 84.05 -6.50
N GLU A 325 -70.49 84.54 -6.60
CA GLU A 325 -69.54 84.73 -5.49
C GLU A 325 -70.20 84.84 -4.11
N ASN A 326 -69.66 84.09 -3.14
CA ASN A 326 -69.52 84.58 -1.78
C ASN A 326 -68.20 84.08 -1.20
N ALA A 327 -67.27 85.02 -1.12
CA ALA A 327 -66.14 84.99 -0.22
C ALA A 327 -66.60 85.26 1.21
N GLU A 328 -66.03 84.54 2.17
CA GLU A 328 -65.82 85.04 3.53
C GLU A 328 -64.56 84.34 4.06
N LYS A 329 -63.38 84.99 3.99
CA LYS A 329 -62.80 86.00 4.90
C LYS A 329 -62.27 85.38 6.21
N THR A 330 -60.94 85.37 6.38
CA THR A 330 -60.13 86.30 7.23
C THR A 330 -60.27 85.91 8.71
N PHE A 331 -59.22 85.58 9.44
CA PHE A 331 -58.05 86.40 9.81
C PHE A 331 -56.87 85.54 10.25
#